data_AF-A0A1F5G5N4-F1
#
_entry.id   AF-A0A1F5G5N4-F1
#
_cell.length_a   1.000
_cell.length_b   1.000
_cell.length_c   1.000
_cell.angle_alpha   90.00
_cell.angle_beta   90.00
_cell.angle_gamma   90.00
#
_symmetry.space_group_name_H-M   'P 1'
#
loop_
_entity.id
_entity.type
_entity.pdbx_description
1 polymer ?
#
loop_
_entity_poly.entity_id
_entity_poly.type
_entity_poly.pdbx_seq_one_letter_code
_entity_poly.pdbx_strand_id
1 'polypeptide(L)'
;MVFFLNYAPILIFNFRHQNILFDNLVKFITQNAPAGVSRNPITLIAKIIYPFYSNFLLLDINSIYGKLLGIFAVVLIIIGVYKLDLKSKFEHSFLVFWILVVTLGFLFYKGHIPEYYFFQALLPAVIIVAIGLKNNIYLFIIFVFIFSLSNLYETKNFKSFVNYQAKKKIVAYVTSDSQDQSFNVIYEVPLGFKTGYDYLFKIKNKKAQEDGKNLYIIGVGEGASSIAQTYRQKFQMRAVAELKIKENVHVVSVK
;
A
#
# COMPACT_ATOMS: atom_id res chain seq x y z
N MET A 1 7.30 -30.76 5.44
CA MET A 1 5.98 -31.25 5.92
C MET A 1 5.29 -30.26 6.85
N VAL A 2 5.94 -29.75 7.91
CA VAL A 2 5.38 -28.72 8.83
C VAL A 2 4.91 -27.45 8.11
N PHE A 3 5.62 -27.03 7.05
CA PHE A 3 5.23 -25.87 6.26
C PHE A 3 3.85 -26.03 5.60
N PHE A 4 3.56 -27.17 4.95
CA PHE A 4 2.27 -27.42 4.32
C PHE A 4 1.12 -27.48 5.35
N LEU A 5 1.41 -27.97 6.55
CA LEU A 5 0.48 -27.93 7.69
C LEU A 5 0.10 -26.48 8.07
N ASN A 6 1.03 -25.52 8.01
CA ASN A 6 0.73 -24.11 8.29
C ASN A 6 -0.18 -23.45 7.24
N TYR A 7 -0.21 -23.97 6.00
CA TYR A 7 -1.12 -23.48 4.96
C TYR A 7 -2.41 -24.29 4.86
N ALA A 8 -2.52 -25.42 5.56
CA ALA A 8 -3.72 -26.23 5.58
C ALA A 8 -4.98 -25.43 5.98
N PRO A 9 -4.96 -24.52 6.97
CA PRO A 9 -6.11 -23.68 7.27
C PRO A 9 -6.58 -22.81 6.09
N ILE A 10 -5.66 -22.26 5.30
CA ILE A 10 -5.99 -21.46 4.10
C ILE A 10 -6.60 -22.34 3.02
N LEU A 11 -6.05 -23.53 2.79
CA LEU A 11 -6.58 -24.48 1.81
C LEU A 11 -7.99 -24.95 2.21
N ILE A 12 -8.18 -25.31 3.48
CA ILE A 12 -9.49 -25.69 4.05
C ILE A 12 -10.47 -24.52 3.92
N PHE A 13 -10.05 -23.30 4.26
CA PHE A 13 -10.86 -22.10 4.07
C PHE A 13 -11.29 -21.95 2.61
N ASN A 14 -10.36 -22.07 1.66
CA ASN A 14 -10.67 -21.95 0.24
C ASN A 14 -11.71 -22.99 -0.21
N PHE A 15 -11.50 -24.27 0.10
CA PHE A 15 -12.44 -25.33 -0.27
C PHE A 15 -13.81 -25.16 0.39
N ARG A 16 -13.84 -24.76 1.67
CA ARG A 16 -15.10 -24.55 2.41
C ARG A 16 -15.91 -23.37 1.84
N HIS A 17 -15.24 -22.37 1.28
CA HIS A 17 -15.87 -21.19 0.69
C HIS A 17 -15.90 -21.27 -0.84
N GLN A 18 -16.15 -22.46 -1.40
CA GLN A 18 -16.36 -22.66 -2.83
C GLN A 18 -15.24 -22.12 -3.72
N ASN A 19 -14.00 -22.25 -3.26
CA ASN A 19 -12.80 -21.76 -3.94
C ASN A 19 -12.71 -20.23 -4.08
N ILE A 20 -13.27 -19.46 -3.14
CA ILE A 20 -13.25 -17.98 -3.18
C ILE A 20 -11.85 -17.36 -3.38
N LEU A 21 -10.78 -17.95 -2.83
CA LEU A 21 -9.42 -17.43 -3.03
C LEU A 21 -8.93 -17.70 -4.45
N PHE A 22 -9.25 -18.86 -5.01
CA PHE A 22 -8.93 -19.19 -6.39
C PHE A 22 -9.72 -18.32 -7.36
N ASP A 23 -11.02 -18.13 -7.13
CA ASP A 23 -11.85 -17.26 -7.96
C ASP A 23 -11.38 -15.81 -7.91
N ASN A 24 -11.00 -15.32 -6.72
CA ASN A 24 -10.42 -13.99 -6.58
C ASN A 24 -9.06 -13.89 -7.28
N LEU A 25 -8.24 -14.94 -7.25
CA LEU A 25 -6.98 -15.00 -8.00
C LEU A 25 -7.23 -14.97 -9.52
N VAL A 26 -8.19 -15.75 -10.02
CA VAL A 26 -8.57 -15.76 -11.43
C VAL A 26 -9.12 -14.38 -11.84
N LYS A 27 -10.02 -13.80 -11.06
CA LYS A 27 -10.54 -12.45 -11.29
C LYS A 27 -9.43 -11.42 -11.27
N PHE A 28 -8.48 -11.54 -10.35
CA PHE A 28 -7.33 -10.67 -10.24
C PHE A 28 -6.42 -10.73 -11.48
N ILE A 29 -6.20 -11.92 -12.05
CA ILE A 29 -5.38 -12.12 -13.27
C ILE A 29 -6.16 -11.66 -14.51
N THR A 30 -7.46 -11.92 -14.56
CA THR A 30 -8.30 -11.69 -15.76
C THR A 30 -8.91 -10.30 -15.85
N GLN A 31 -9.04 -9.56 -14.74
CA GLN A 31 -9.63 -8.21 -14.73
C GLN A 31 -8.92 -7.29 -15.75
N ASN A 32 -9.67 -6.40 -16.37
CA ASN A 32 -9.10 -5.39 -17.24
C ASN A 32 -8.34 -4.36 -16.40
N ALA A 33 -7.15 -3.98 -16.85
CA ALA A 33 -6.41 -2.91 -16.20
C ALA A 33 -7.22 -1.60 -16.27
N PRO A 34 -7.25 -0.80 -15.19
CA PRO A 34 -7.88 0.51 -15.21
C PRO A 34 -7.33 1.38 -16.36
N ALA A 35 -8.15 2.31 -16.86
CA ALA A 35 -7.73 3.26 -17.87
C ALA A 35 -6.46 4.02 -17.40
N GLY A 36 -5.44 4.11 -18.27
CA GLY A 36 -4.16 4.76 -17.96
C GLY A 36 -3.04 3.83 -17.46
N VAL A 37 -3.30 2.53 -17.23
CA VAL A 37 -2.25 1.58 -16.84
C VAL A 37 -1.57 1.01 -18.09
N SER A 38 -0.37 1.53 -18.41
CA SER A 38 0.49 0.99 -19.49
C SER A 38 0.77 -0.51 -19.30
N ARG A 39 0.61 -1.28 -20.39
CA ARG A 39 0.89 -2.72 -20.49
C ARG A 39 2.31 -3.03 -21.00
N ASN A 40 3.14 -2.01 -21.25
CA ASN A 40 4.50 -2.24 -21.72
C ASN A 40 5.29 -2.98 -20.61
N PRO A 41 5.87 -4.16 -20.89
CA PRO A 41 6.67 -4.93 -19.92
C PRO A 41 7.77 -4.11 -19.26
N ILE A 42 8.40 -3.19 -20.01
CA ILE A 42 9.44 -2.28 -19.49
C ILE A 42 8.84 -1.33 -18.45
N THR A 43 7.65 -0.80 -18.70
CA THR A 43 6.95 0.08 -17.74
C THR A 43 6.41 -0.68 -16.53
N LEU A 44 6.07 -1.96 -16.70
CA LEU A 44 5.67 -2.87 -15.61
C LEU A 44 6.87 -3.24 -14.74
N ILE A 45 8.00 -3.60 -15.36
CA ILE A 45 9.26 -3.84 -14.68
C ILE A 45 9.67 -2.57 -13.92
N ALA A 46 9.63 -1.39 -14.54
CA ALA A 46 9.89 -0.12 -13.86
C ALA A 46 8.91 0.13 -12.70
N LYS A 47 7.62 -0.20 -12.84
CA LYS A 47 6.61 -0.11 -11.75
C LYS A 47 6.81 -1.13 -10.63
N ILE A 48 7.63 -2.15 -10.80
CA ILE A 48 7.98 -3.09 -9.74
C ILE A 48 9.32 -2.70 -9.15
N ILE A 49 10.32 -2.53 -10.00
CA ILE A 49 11.70 -2.16 -9.66
C ILE A 49 11.75 -0.82 -8.93
N TYR A 50 11.05 0.21 -9.41
CA TYR A 50 11.12 1.54 -8.80
C TYR A 50 10.46 1.56 -7.41
N PRO A 51 9.22 1.07 -7.21
CA PRO A 51 8.64 0.90 -5.88
C PRO A 51 9.40 -0.09 -5.00
N PHE A 52 9.97 -1.14 -5.58
CA PHE A 52 10.85 -2.06 -4.88
C PHE A 52 12.04 -1.29 -4.32
N TYR A 53 12.87 -0.62 -5.13
CA TYR A 53 14.06 0.05 -4.62
C TYR A 53 13.77 1.27 -3.74
N SER A 54 12.70 2.00 -4.04
CA SER A 54 12.29 3.18 -3.25
C SER A 54 11.70 2.82 -1.89
N ASN A 55 10.78 1.85 -1.85
CA ASN A 55 10.07 1.51 -0.62
C ASN A 55 10.78 0.40 0.17
N PHE A 56 11.49 -0.53 -0.49
CA PHE A 56 12.20 -1.62 0.20
C PHE A 56 13.29 -1.11 1.11
N LEU A 57 14.08 -0.18 0.58
CA LEU A 57 15.20 0.38 1.29
C LEU A 57 14.83 1.67 1.99
N LEU A 58 13.59 2.13 1.82
CA LEU A 58 13.14 3.40 2.37
C LEU A 58 14.13 4.50 1.97
N LEU A 59 14.39 4.58 0.66
CA LEU A 59 15.34 5.51 0.08
C LEU A 59 14.58 6.49 -0.78
N ASP A 60 14.80 7.78 -0.52
CA ASP A 60 14.46 8.82 -1.47
C ASP A 60 15.34 8.68 -2.72
N ILE A 61 14.90 7.81 -3.61
CA ILE A 61 15.38 7.59 -4.98
C ILE A 61 15.43 8.85 -5.84
N ASN A 62 14.74 9.93 -5.47
CA ASN A 62 14.89 11.20 -6.18
C ASN A 62 16.19 11.91 -5.74
N SER A 63 16.66 11.64 -4.52
CA SER A 63 17.97 12.09 -4.04
C SER A 63 19.12 11.22 -4.57
N ILE A 64 20.28 11.84 -4.82
CA ILE A 64 21.49 11.11 -5.24
C ILE A 64 21.97 10.14 -4.15
N TYR A 65 21.79 10.50 -2.88
CA TYR A 65 22.12 9.66 -1.74
C TYR A 65 21.26 8.39 -1.69
N GLY A 66 19.96 8.51 -1.96
CA GLY A 66 19.06 7.35 -2.04
C GLY A 66 19.42 6.41 -3.19
N LYS A 67 19.83 6.94 -4.35
CA LYS A 67 20.32 6.11 -5.46
C LYS A 67 21.58 5.32 -5.08
N LEU A 68 22.56 5.97 -4.45
CA LEU A 68 23.82 5.34 -4.03
C LEU A 68 23.60 4.27 -2.95
N LEU A 69 22.79 4.57 -1.93
CA LEU A 69 22.40 3.59 -0.91
C LEU A 69 21.62 2.42 -1.52
N GLY A 70 20.82 2.68 -2.56
CA GLY A 70 20.06 1.67 -3.29
C GLY A 70 20.97 0.66 -3.96
N ILE A 71 21.95 1.16 -4.72
CA ILE A 71 23.00 0.33 -5.35
C ILE A 71 23.76 -0.47 -4.29
N PHE A 72 24.15 0.17 -3.19
CA PHE A 72 24.90 -0.48 -2.13
C PHE A 72 24.11 -1.64 -1.49
N ALA A 73 22.81 -1.44 -1.23
CA ALA A 73 21.96 -2.49 -0.69
C ALA A 73 21.75 -3.64 -1.69
N VAL A 74 21.61 -3.37 -2.99
CA VAL A 74 21.58 -4.41 -4.03
C VAL A 74 22.85 -5.27 -3.97
N VAL A 75 24.01 -4.62 -3.88
CA VAL A 75 25.30 -5.31 -3.77
C VAL A 75 25.33 -6.16 -2.51
N LEU A 76 24.88 -5.64 -1.36
CA LEU A 76 24.79 -6.42 -0.12
C LEU A 76 23.82 -7.60 -0.23
N ILE A 77 22.71 -7.46 -0.97
CA ILE A 77 21.79 -8.56 -1.23
C ILE A 77 22.45 -9.65 -2.05
N ILE A 78 23.11 -9.28 -3.15
CA ILE A 78 23.83 -10.21 -4.01
C ILE A 78 24.93 -10.92 -3.21
N ILE A 79 25.71 -10.20 -2.42
CA ILE A 79 26.75 -10.77 -1.56
C ILE A 79 26.14 -11.69 -0.49
N GLY A 80 25.04 -11.27 0.15
CA GLY A 80 24.35 -12.06 1.16
C GLY A 80 23.81 -13.38 0.58
N VAL A 81 23.18 -13.33 -0.59
CA VAL A 81 22.69 -14.51 -1.32
C VAL A 81 23.85 -15.38 -1.80
N TYR A 82 24.95 -14.81 -2.27
CA TYR A 82 26.13 -15.58 -2.68
C TYR A 82 26.83 -16.27 -1.50
N LYS A 83 26.90 -15.60 -0.34
CA LYS A 83 27.53 -16.12 0.89
C LYS A 83 26.60 -17.00 1.72
N LEU A 84 25.37 -17.19 1.28
CA LEU A 84 24.41 -18.06 1.94
C LEU A 84 24.89 -19.51 1.78
N ASP A 85 25.61 -19.99 2.81
CA ASP A 85 25.96 -21.39 2.98
C ASP A 85 24.71 -22.17 3.39
N LEU A 86 23.77 -22.27 2.47
CA LEU A 86 22.58 -23.09 2.60
C LEU A 86 23.01 -24.52 2.32
N LYS A 87 23.17 -25.27 3.41
CA LYS A 87 23.57 -26.67 3.40
C LYS A 87 22.59 -27.55 2.60
N SER A 88 21.38 -27.06 2.33
CA SER A 88 20.35 -27.77 1.56
C SER A 88 20.04 -27.08 0.23
N LYS A 89 20.08 -27.84 -0.87
CA LYS A 89 19.60 -27.41 -2.20
C LYS A 89 18.15 -26.88 -2.15
N PHE A 90 17.34 -27.40 -1.23
CA PHE A 90 15.95 -26.98 -1.06
C PHE A 90 15.80 -25.51 -0.65
N GLU A 91 16.69 -25.02 0.22
CA GLU A 91 16.61 -23.65 0.75
C GLU A 91 16.93 -22.63 -0.35
N HIS A 92 17.92 -22.92 -1.21
CA HIS A 92 18.23 -22.11 -2.38
C HIS A 92 17.06 -22.07 -3.37
N SER A 93 16.49 -23.24 -3.70
CA SER A 93 15.37 -23.34 -4.62
C SER A 93 14.12 -22.61 -4.10
N PHE A 94 13.84 -22.71 -2.79
CA PHE A 94 12.72 -22.00 -2.17
C PHE A 94 12.85 -20.48 -2.30
N LEU A 95 14.05 -19.95 -2.07
CA LEU A 95 14.33 -18.52 -2.14
C LEU A 95 14.16 -17.97 -3.54
N VAL A 96 14.74 -18.65 -4.53
CA VAL A 96 14.58 -18.30 -5.95
C VAL A 96 13.11 -18.39 -6.35
N PHE A 97 12.41 -19.46 -5.93
CA PHE A 97 10.99 -19.63 -6.17
C PHE A 97 10.15 -18.51 -5.55
N TRP A 98 10.44 -18.11 -4.30
CA TRP A 98 9.75 -17.01 -3.62
C TRP A 98 9.91 -15.69 -4.37
N ILE A 99 11.15 -15.32 -4.73
CA ILE A 99 11.42 -14.09 -5.48
C ILE A 99 10.70 -14.12 -6.83
N LEU A 100 10.72 -15.25 -7.53
CA LEU A 100 10.01 -15.43 -8.79
C LEU A 100 8.49 -15.28 -8.62
N VAL A 101 7.88 -15.96 -7.65
CA VAL A 101 6.44 -15.91 -7.40
C VAL A 101 5.99 -14.49 -7.07
N VAL A 102 6.72 -13.78 -6.20
CA VAL A 102 6.42 -12.39 -5.85
C VAL A 102 6.55 -11.47 -7.07
N THR A 103 7.65 -11.60 -7.82
CA THR A 103 7.92 -10.76 -9.00
C THR A 103 6.88 -10.99 -10.08
N LEU A 104 6.57 -12.24 -10.38
CA LEU A 104 5.54 -12.63 -11.35
C LEU A 104 4.16 -12.17 -10.87
N GLY A 105 3.85 -12.34 -9.58
CA GLY A 105 2.59 -11.87 -8.99
C GLY A 105 2.37 -10.38 -9.19
N PHE A 106 3.39 -9.54 -8.98
CA PHE A 106 3.32 -8.11 -9.26
C PHE A 106 3.33 -7.78 -10.76
N LEU A 107 4.01 -8.58 -11.60
CA LEU A 107 4.03 -8.38 -13.06
C LEU A 107 2.66 -8.63 -13.68
N PHE A 108 1.88 -9.54 -13.12
CA PHE A 108 0.49 -9.79 -13.54
C PHE A 108 -0.54 -8.96 -12.75
N TYR A 109 -0.11 -8.19 -11.74
CA TYR A 109 -1.00 -7.32 -10.97
C TYR A 109 -1.41 -6.10 -11.80
N LYS A 110 -2.72 -5.96 -12.04
CA LYS A 110 -3.27 -4.92 -12.94
C LYS A 110 -3.83 -3.68 -12.23
N GLY A 111 -3.90 -3.67 -10.89
CA GLY A 111 -4.38 -2.52 -10.12
C GLY A 111 -3.25 -1.53 -9.73
N HIS A 112 -3.57 -0.60 -8.83
CA HIS A 112 -2.54 0.11 -8.04
C HIS A 112 -1.88 -0.87 -7.06
N ILE A 113 -0.55 -0.93 -7.00
CA ILE A 113 0.20 -1.73 -6.02
C ILE A 113 0.59 -0.83 -4.85
N PRO A 114 -0.12 -0.89 -3.71
CA PRO A 114 0.29 -0.20 -2.51
C PRO A 114 1.70 -0.57 -2.04
N GLU A 115 2.40 0.42 -1.52
CA GLU A 115 3.77 0.32 -0.99
C GLU A 115 3.89 -0.75 0.09
N TYR A 116 2.86 -0.92 0.93
CA TYR A 116 2.85 -1.90 2.02
C TYR A 116 2.91 -3.36 1.55
N TYR A 117 2.49 -3.67 0.31
CA TYR A 117 2.62 -5.04 -0.22
C TYR A 117 4.08 -5.42 -0.48
N PHE A 118 4.91 -4.42 -0.82
CA PHE A 118 6.33 -4.64 -0.97
C PHE A 118 6.94 -5.03 0.38
N PHE A 119 6.64 -4.36 1.48
CA PHE A 119 7.19 -4.70 2.80
C PHE A 119 7.03 -6.18 3.19
N GLN A 120 5.85 -6.77 2.94
CA GLN A 120 5.58 -8.17 3.25
C GLN A 120 6.33 -9.14 2.32
N ALA A 121 6.40 -8.81 1.03
CA ALA A 121 7.17 -9.56 0.05
C ALA A 121 8.68 -9.54 0.32
N LEU A 122 9.16 -8.49 0.99
CA LEU A 122 10.56 -8.11 1.09
C LEU A 122 11.22 -8.44 2.41
N LEU A 123 10.45 -8.56 3.50
CA LEU A 123 10.96 -9.00 4.79
C LEU A 123 11.77 -10.32 4.70
N PRO A 124 11.33 -11.34 3.92
CA PRO A 124 12.14 -12.53 3.70
C PRO A 124 13.52 -12.22 3.11
N ALA A 125 13.61 -11.30 2.13
CA ALA A 125 14.88 -10.92 1.51
C ALA A 125 15.83 -10.24 2.51
N VAL A 126 15.33 -9.37 3.40
CA VAL A 126 16.15 -8.77 4.48
C VAL A 126 16.72 -9.84 5.40
N ILE A 127 15.88 -10.80 5.82
CA ILE A 127 16.26 -11.89 6.72
C ILE A 127 17.34 -12.77 6.05
N ILE A 128 17.17 -13.06 4.77
CA ILE A 128 18.12 -13.82 3.95
C ILE A 128 19.49 -13.14 3.92
N VAL A 129 19.53 -11.84 3.66
CA VAL A 129 20.79 -11.08 3.62
C VAL A 129 21.44 -11.06 5.00
N ALA A 130 20.66 -10.83 6.05
CA ALA A 130 21.14 -10.89 7.43
C ALA A 130 21.77 -12.26 7.75
N ILE A 131 21.14 -13.36 7.34
CA ILE A 131 21.66 -14.72 7.54
C ILE A 131 22.93 -14.97 6.72
N GLY A 132 22.97 -14.55 5.45
CA GLY A 132 24.14 -14.72 4.59
C GLY A 132 25.35 -13.89 5.03
N LEU A 133 25.12 -12.74 5.63
CA LEU A 133 26.16 -11.88 6.17
C LEU A 133 26.58 -12.24 7.61
N LYS A 134 25.88 -13.16 8.30
CA LYS A 134 26.12 -13.49 9.72
C LYS A 134 27.57 -13.89 10.03
N ASN A 135 28.26 -14.50 9.07
CA ASN A 135 29.65 -14.95 9.21
C ASN A 135 30.67 -13.82 9.02
N ASN A 136 30.23 -12.65 8.54
CA ASN A 136 31.06 -11.45 8.41
C ASN A 136 30.41 -10.30 9.18
N ILE A 137 30.78 -10.20 10.46
CA ILE A 137 30.18 -9.26 11.41
C ILE A 137 30.25 -7.80 10.94
N TYR A 138 31.31 -7.41 10.23
CA TYR A 138 31.47 -6.06 9.71
C TYR A 138 30.44 -5.74 8.63
N LEU A 139 30.28 -6.64 7.64
CA LEU A 139 29.25 -6.48 6.59
C LEU A 139 27.84 -6.52 7.17
N PHE A 140 27.62 -7.38 8.17
CA PHE A 140 26.34 -7.44 8.87
C PHE A 140 26.03 -6.14 9.61
N ILE A 141 26.98 -5.58 10.36
CA ILE A 141 26.81 -4.30 11.07
C ILE A 141 26.56 -3.17 10.07
N ILE A 142 27.31 -3.09 8.98
CA ILE A 142 27.11 -2.08 7.93
C ILE A 142 25.70 -2.20 7.33
N PHE A 143 25.26 -3.42 7.02
CA PHE A 143 23.91 -3.68 6.52
C PHE A 143 22.85 -3.20 7.51
N VAL A 144 22.93 -3.61 8.78
CA VAL A 144 21.98 -3.21 9.82
C VAL A 144 21.98 -1.70 10.02
N PHE A 145 23.15 -1.05 10.02
CA PHE A 145 23.27 0.38 10.19
C PHE A 145 22.62 1.15 9.04
N ILE A 146 22.94 0.81 7.79
CA ILE A 146 22.35 1.44 6.60
C ILE A 146 20.85 1.19 6.56
N PHE A 147 20.43 -0.06 6.75
CA PHE A 147 19.01 -0.41 6.77
C PHE A 147 18.26 0.39 7.85
N SER A 148 18.80 0.46 9.07
CA SER A 148 18.18 1.20 10.17
C SER A 148 18.12 2.70 9.90
N LEU A 149 19.20 3.31 9.40
CA LEU A 149 19.22 4.73 9.09
C LEU A 149 18.20 5.10 8.00
N SER A 150 18.12 4.30 6.94
CA SER A 150 17.14 4.52 5.88
C SER A 150 15.71 4.37 6.40
N ASN A 151 15.45 3.33 7.22
CA ASN A 151 14.15 3.12 7.83
C ASN A 151 13.75 4.25 8.80
N LEU A 152 14.68 4.75 9.61
CA LEU A 152 14.44 5.84 10.56
C LEU A 152 14.22 7.18 9.84
N TYR A 153 14.99 7.45 8.79
CA TYR A 153 14.85 8.67 7.99
C TYR A 153 13.46 8.72 7.36
N GLU A 154 13.03 7.65 6.69
CA GLU A 154 11.70 7.62 6.08
C GLU A 154 10.61 7.61 7.14
N THR A 155 10.73 6.86 8.24
CA THR A 155 9.70 6.91 9.30
C THR A 155 9.51 8.33 9.85
N LYS A 156 10.61 9.09 10.00
CA LYS A 156 10.56 10.49 10.44
C LYS A 156 10.01 11.43 9.37
N ASN A 157 10.28 11.15 8.11
CA ASN A 157 9.88 11.98 6.97
C ASN A 157 8.63 11.47 6.25
N PHE A 158 7.98 10.42 6.75
CA PHE A 158 6.82 9.78 6.13
C PHE A 158 5.65 10.75 6.15
N LYS A 159 5.54 11.54 5.09
CA LYS A 159 4.44 12.47 4.85
C LYS A 159 3.31 11.69 4.20
N SER A 160 2.55 10.93 5.00
CA SER A 160 1.25 10.47 4.53
C SER A 160 0.34 11.68 4.34
N PHE A 161 -0.11 11.88 3.11
CA PHE A 161 -1.10 12.89 2.74
C PHE A 161 -2.43 12.71 3.52
N VAL A 162 -2.72 11.50 4.00
CA VAL A 162 -3.89 11.17 4.84
C VAL A 162 -3.40 10.69 6.21
N ASN A 163 -2.78 11.60 6.94
CA ASN A 163 -2.39 11.39 8.33
C ASN A 163 -3.55 11.72 9.31
N TYR A 164 -3.33 11.43 10.59
CA TYR A 164 -4.30 11.71 11.67
C TYR A 164 -4.78 13.17 11.69
N GLN A 165 -3.90 14.15 11.45
CA GLN A 165 -4.27 15.56 11.46
C GLN A 165 -5.18 15.92 10.29
N ALA A 166 -4.91 15.39 9.09
CA ALA A 166 -5.77 15.55 7.93
C ALA A 166 -7.17 14.95 8.19
N LYS A 167 -7.23 13.72 8.71
CA LYS A 167 -8.49 13.05 9.08
C LYS A 167 -9.26 13.85 10.14
N LYS A 168 -8.59 14.35 11.17
CA LYS A 168 -9.19 15.17 12.23
C LYS A 168 -9.80 16.46 11.68
N LYS A 169 -9.14 17.12 10.73
CA LYS A 169 -9.67 18.32 10.05
C LYS A 169 -10.91 18.01 9.21
N ILE A 170 -10.87 16.92 8.43
CA ILE A 170 -12.02 16.47 7.63
C ILE A 170 -13.22 16.16 8.52
N VAL A 171 -13.00 15.40 9.61
CA VAL A 171 -14.06 15.07 10.56
C VAL A 171 -14.61 16.33 11.21
N ALA A 172 -13.75 17.24 11.66
CA ALA A 172 -14.19 18.52 12.23
C ALA A 172 -15.07 19.29 11.24
N TYR A 173 -14.64 19.39 9.97
CA TYR A 173 -15.41 20.03 8.91
C TYR A 173 -16.77 19.38 8.70
N VAL A 174 -16.83 18.06 8.49
CA VAL A 174 -18.09 17.34 8.27
C VAL A 174 -19.01 17.53 9.47
N THR A 175 -18.50 17.44 10.71
CA THR A 175 -19.32 17.64 11.91
C THR A 175 -19.79 19.09 12.07
N SER A 176 -19.00 20.09 11.67
CA SER A 176 -19.43 21.49 11.71
C SER A 176 -20.41 21.86 10.61
N ASP A 177 -20.23 21.32 9.40
CA ASP A 177 -21.06 21.62 8.23
C ASP A 177 -22.41 20.90 8.30
N SER A 178 -22.44 19.69 8.86
CA SER A 178 -23.68 18.94 9.10
C SER A 178 -24.48 19.48 10.28
N GLN A 179 -23.86 20.27 11.16
CA GLN A 179 -24.49 20.77 12.39
C GLN A 179 -25.11 19.61 13.19
N ASP A 180 -26.40 19.69 13.53
CA ASP A 180 -27.16 18.62 14.20
C ASP A 180 -27.97 17.73 13.26
N GLN A 181 -27.77 17.87 11.95
CA GLN A 181 -28.42 17.02 10.96
C GLN A 181 -27.68 15.69 10.79
N SER A 182 -28.44 14.65 10.45
CA SER A 182 -27.86 13.37 10.04
C SER A 182 -27.04 13.54 8.76
N PHE A 183 -25.97 12.75 8.64
CA PHE A 183 -25.11 12.79 7.46
C PHE A 183 -24.58 11.40 7.11
N ASN A 184 -24.35 11.18 5.81
CA ASN A 184 -23.69 9.99 5.28
C ASN A 184 -22.28 10.36 4.81
N VAL A 185 -21.34 9.42 4.90
CA VAL A 185 -19.96 9.58 4.42
C VAL A 185 -19.60 8.43 3.49
N ILE A 186 -19.31 8.76 2.23
CA ILE A 186 -18.76 7.84 1.24
C ILE A 186 -17.25 8.04 1.16
N TYR A 187 -16.51 6.93 1.13
CA TYR A 187 -15.06 6.93 1.10
C TYR A 187 -14.56 6.45 -0.27
N GLU A 188 -14.08 7.37 -1.08
CA GLU A 188 -13.40 7.11 -2.37
C GLU A 188 -11.88 7.23 -2.18
N VAL A 189 -11.36 6.44 -1.24
CA VAL A 189 -9.94 6.44 -0.86
C VAL A 189 -9.35 5.04 -1.02
N PRO A 190 -8.02 4.89 -1.21
CA PRO A 190 -7.38 3.59 -1.27
C PRO A 190 -7.66 2.73 -0.02
N LEU A 191 -7.52 1.41 -0.16
CA LEU A 191 -7.72 0.48 0.94
C LEU A 191 -6.85 0.86 2.15
N GLY A 192 -7.42 0.83 3.35
CA GLY A 192 -6.75 1.21 4.60
C GLY A 192 -6.82 2.71 4.94
N PHE A 193 -7.09 3.59 3.96
CA PHE A 193 -7.19 5.04 4.22
C PHE A 193 -8.49 5.44 4.91
N LYS A 194 -9.57 4.66 4.69
CA LYS A 194 -10.86 4.77 5.40
C LYS A 194 -10.71 4.55 6.91
N THR A 195 -9.76 3.75 7.34
CA THR A 195 -9.62 3.37 8.76
C THR A 195 -9.40 4.60 9.64
N GLY A 196 -10.13 4.67 10.75
CA GLY A 196 -9.99 5.75 11.76
C GLY A 196 -10.97 6.92 11.61
N TYR A 197 -11.62 7.12 10.46
CA TYR A 197 -12.66 8.15 10.33
C TYR A 197 -13.85 7.88 11.25
N ASP A 198 -14.37 6.66 11.27
CA ASP A 198 -15.52 6.28 12.11
C ASP A 198 -15.24 6.47 13.61
N TYR A 199 -13.99 6.20 14.04
CA TYR A 199 -13.54 6.45 15.40
C TYR A 199 -13.49 7.95 15.73
N LEU A 200 -12.96 8.76 14.81
CA LEU A 200 -12.89 10.21 14.99
C LEU A 200 -14.30 10.85 15.04
N PHE A 201 -15.24 10.38 14.22
CA PHE A 201 -16.65 10.79 14.31
C PHE A 201 -17.24 10.41 15.67
N LYS A 202 -17.00 9.17 16.13
CA LYS A 202 -17.47 8.70 17.43
C LYS A 202 -16.96 9.55 18.60
N ILE A 203 -15.70 9.97 18.60
CA ILE A 203 -15.14 10.89 19.63
C ILE A 203 -15.85 12.25 19.62
N LYS A 204 -16.35 12.68 18.46
CA LYS A 204 -17.13 13.91 18.32
C LYS A 204 -18.63 13.72 18.62
N ASN A 205 -19.03 12.56 19.17
CA ASN A 205 -20.42 12.20 19.44
C ASN A 205 -21.33 12.29 18.21
N LYS A 206 -20.77 12.05 17.02
CA LYS A 206 -21.50 12.02 15.75
C LYS A 206 -21.23 10.67 15.08
N LYS A 207 -22.20 10.15 14.32
CA LYS A 207 -22.02 8.93 13.52
C LYS A 207 -22.61 9.16 12.15
N ALA A 208 -21.90 8.70 11.13
CA ALA A 208 -22.45 8.64 9.78
C ALA A 208 -23.62 7.64 9.75
N GLN A 209 -24.69 8.01 9.07
CA GLN A 209 -25.91 7.23 8.87
C GLN A 209 -26.14 7.08 7.35
N GLU A 210 -26.50 5.88 6.88
CA GLU A 210 -26.63 5.61 5.43
C GLU A 210 -27.68 6.50 4.76
N ASP A 211 -28.74 6.86 5.49
CA ASP A 211 -29.86 7.71 5.10
C ASP A 211 -29.72 9.16 5.59
N GLY A 212 -28.49 9.58 5.95
CA GLY A 212 -28.23 10.93 6.42
C GLY A 212 -28.66 12.02 5.44
N LYS A 213 -29.22 13.11 5.97
CA LYS A 213 -29.71 14.26 5.18
C LYS A 213 -28.63 14.87 4.30
N ASN A 214 -27.42 15.02 4.84
CA ASN A 214 -26.26 15.56 4.12
C ASN A 214 -25.34 14.42 3.66
N LEU A 215 -24.85 14.46 2.42
CA LEU A 215 -23.92 13.47 1.91
C LEU A 215 -22.52 14.08 1.75
N TYR A 216 -21.51 13.43 2.32
CA TYR A 216 -20.11 13.80 2.18
C TYR A 216 -19.32 12.70 1.47
N ILE A 217 -18.57 13.06 0.43
CA ILE A 217 -17.66 12.13 -0.25
C ILE A 217 -16.23 12.55 0.05
N ILE A 218 -15.45 11.65 0.65
CA ILE A 218 -14.03 11.85 0.97
C ILE A 218 -13.20 11.13 -0.09
N GLY A 219 -12.39 11.86 -0.84
CA GLY A 219 -11.53 11.34 -1.92
C GLY A 219 -10.06 11.75 -1.78
N VAL A 220 -9.17 11.01 -2.44
CA VAL A 220 -7.72 11.26 -2.46
C VAL A 220 -7.20 11.35 -3.90
N GLY A 221 -6.32 12.33 -4.18
CA GLY A 221 -5.56 12.45 -5.42
C GLY A 221 -6.09 13.49 -6.42
N GLU A 222 -5.48 13.56 -7.61
CA GLU A 222 -5.85 14.51 -8.69
C GLU A 222 -7.28 14.31 -9.23
N GLY A 223 -7.93 13.20 -8.86
CA GLY A 223 -9.29 12.86 -9.25
C GLY A 223 -10.39 13.64 -8.53
N ALA A 224 -10.11 14.49 -7.55
CA ALA A 224 -11.18 15.12 -6.79
C ALA A 224 -12.07 16.11 -7.56
N SER A 225 -11.51 16.83 -8.52
CA SER A 225 -12.30 17.63 -9.46
C SER A 225 -13.22 16.72 -10.29
N SER A 226 -12.75 15.52 -10.65
CA SER A 226 -13.53 14.50 -11.34
C SER A 226 -14.61 13.89 -10.43
N ILE A 227 -14.32 13.67 -9.15
CA ILE A 227 -15.31 13.23 -8.15
C ILE A 227 -16.42 14.28 -8.02
N ALA A 228 -16.06 15.54 -7.77
CA ALA A 228 -17.02 16.64 -7.67
C ALA A 228 -17.85 16.79 -8.96
N GLN A 229 -17.24 16.66 -10.13
CA GLN A 229 -17.93 16.71 -11.42
C GLN A 229 -18.87 15.51 -11.62
N THR A 230 -18.42 14.30 -11.29
CA THR A 230 -19.22 13.07 -11.36
C THR A 230 -20.48 13.20 -10.50
N TYR A 231 -20.33 13.72 -9.28
CA TYR A 231 -21.46 13.89 -8.37
C TYR A 231 -22.35 15.08 -8.71
N ARG A 232 -21.83 16.16 -9.31
CA ARG A 232 -22.66 17.22 -9.91
C ARG A 232 -23.53 16.70 -11.04
N GLN A 233 -22.99 15.86 -11.92
CA GLN A 233 -23.74 15.23 -13.00
C GLN A 233 -24.81 14.26 -12.48
N LYS A 234 -24.51 13.54 -11.38
CA LYS A 234 -25.42 12.58 -10.76
C LYS A 234 -26.53 13.23 -9.92
N PHE A 235 -26.25 14.39 -9.33
CA PHE A 235 -27.16 15.10 -8.41
C PHE A 235 -27.55 16.49 -8.93
N GLN A 236 -28.03 16.57 -10.17
CA GLN A 236 -28.31 17.84 -10.89
C GLN A 236 -29.25 18.82 -10.14
N MET A 237 -30.03 18.34 -9.16
CA MET A 237 -30.96 19.16 -8.36
C MET A 237 -30.46 19.51 -6.95
N ARG A 238 -29.24 19.11 -6.56
CA ARG A 238 -28.69 19.36 -5.21
C ARG A 238 -27.53 20.34 -5.24
N ALA A 239 -27.36 21.08 -4.15
CA ALA A 239 -26.24 22.00 -4.02
C ALA A 239 -24.97 21.19 -3.73
N VAL A 240 -24.04 21.16 -4.69
CA VAL A 240 -22.74 20.48 -4.53
C VAL A 240 -21.66 21.50 -4.21
N ALA A 241 -21.25 21.55 -2.93
CA ALA A 241 -20.13 22.35 -2.46
C ALA A 241 -18.85 21.49 -2.39
N GLU A 242 -17.76 21.98 -2.98
CA GLU A 242 -16.44 21.32 -2.90
C GLU A 242 -15.55 22.06 -1.91
N LEU A 243 -15.00 21.33 -0.94
CA LEU A 243 -13.92 21.84 -0.10
C LEU A 243 -12.62 21.10 -0.42
N LYS A 244 -11.59 21.86 -0.78
CA LYS A 244 -10.22 21.36 -0.91
C LYS A 244 -9.52 21.46 0.44
N ILE A 245 -9.28 20.33 1.07
CA ILE A 245 -8.43 20.27 2.26
C ILE A 245 -7.01 19.95 1.80
N LYS A 246 -6.03 20.63 2.39
CA LYS A 246 -4.60 20.61 2.04
C LYS A 246 -4.08 19.22 1.63
N GLU A 247 -3.17 19.18 0.67
CA GLU A 247 -2.34 18.00 0.33
C GLU A 247 -3.15 16.79 -0.18
N ASN A 248 -3.90 16.97 -1.27
CA ASN A 248 -4.53 15.90 -2.07
C ASN A 248 -5.73 15.17 -1.44
N VAL A 249 -6.37 15.70 -0.38
CA VAL A 249 -7.58 15.12 0.20
C VAL A 249 -8.77 16.06 0.04
N HIS A 250 -9.85 15.55 -0.53
CA HIS A 250 -10.98 16.37 -0.93
C HIS A 250 -12.27 15.89 -0.28
N VAL A 251 -13.12 16.86 0.06
CA VAL A 251 -14.44 16.58 0.62
C VAL A 251 -15.47 17.28 -0.25
N VAL A 252 -16.36 16.48 -0.85
CA VAL A 252 -17.51 16.97 -1.61
C VAL A 252 -18.73 16.85 -0.72
N SER A 253 -19.41 17.98 -0.47
CA SER A 253 -20.67 18.05 0.28
C SER A 253 -21.82 18.18 -0.70
N VAL A 254 -22.82 17.31 -0.58
CA VAL A 254 -24.05 17.30 -1.37
C VAL A 254 -25.22 17.47 -0.41
N LYS A 255 -25.90 18.62 -0.51
CA LYS A 255 -27.06 18.99 0.32
C LYS A 255 -28.33 18.98 -0.50
#